data_AF-A0A7X1WLC7-F1
#
_entry.id   AF-A0A7X1WLC7-F1
#
_cell.length_a   1.000
_cell.length_b   1.000
_cell.length_c   1.000
_cell.angle_alpha   90.00
_cell.angle_beta   90.00
_cell.angle_gamma   90.00
#
_symmetry.space_group_name_H-M   'P 1'
#
loop_
_entity.id
_entity.type
_entity.pdbx_description
1 polymer ?
#
loop_
_entity_poly.entity_id
_entity_poly.type
_entity_poly.pdbx_seq_one_letter_code
_entity_poly.pdbx_strand_id
1 'polypeptide(L)' 'MRYRDLLRKTTSDLKACIKAGAPDWLVGYAKASVAKANYFHARCLNAACPLRMRAINELLQLGDMLRYWKRCT' A
#
# COMPACT_ATOMS: atom_id res chain seq x y z
N MET A 1 -4.58 -11.77 -6.78
CA MET A 1 -4.21 -10.42 -7.29
C MET A 1 -2.70 -10.38 -7.49
N ARG A 2 -2.17 -9.97 -8.65
CA ARG A 2 -0.71 -9.87 -8.84
C ARG A 2 -0.19 -8.63 -8.10
N TYR A 3 1.06 -8.65 -7.62
CA TYR A 3 1.67 -7.55 -6.87
C TYR A 3 1.55 -6.19 -7.58
N ARG A 4 1.77 -6.17 -8.90
CA ARG A 4 1.64 -4.96 -9.72
C ARG A 4 0.23 -4.38 -9.70
N ASP A 5 -0.81 -5.23 -9.70
CA ASP A 5 -2.20 -4.78 -9.66
C ASP A 5 -2.52 -4.17 -8.29
N LEU A 6 -2.06 -4.82 -7.21
CA LEU A 6 -2.18 -4.32 -5.85
C LEU A 6 -1.51 -2.95 -5.71
N LEU A 7 -0.26 -2.84 -6.13
CA LEU A 7 0.50 -1.59 -6.08
C LEU A 7 -0.21 -0.46 -6.86
N ARG A 8 -0.71 -0.76 -8.06
CA ARG A 8 -1.41 0.21 -8.91
C ARG A 8 -2.70 0.68 -8.24
N LYS A 9 -3.47 -0.25 -7.67
CA LYS A 9 -4.71 0.05 -6.96
C LYS A 9 -4.46 0.91 -5.72
N THR A 10 -3.54 0.49 -4.84
CA THR A 10 -3.21 1.24 -3.62
C THR A 10 -2.67 2.63 -3.95
N THR A 11 -1.84 2.77 -5.00
CA THR A 11 -1.34 4.08 -5.42
C THR A 11 -2.46 4.98 -5.95
N SER A 12 -3.42 4.41 -6.68
CA SER A 12 -4.60 5.14 -7.16
C SER A 12 -5.49 5.60 -6.00
N ASP A 13 -5.75 4.70 -5.04
CA ASP A 13 -6.54 4.99 -3.84
C ASP A 13 -5.85 6.08 -3.00
N LEU A 14 -4.52 6.01 -2.84
CA LEU A 14 -3.74 7.03 -2.15
C LEU A 14 -3.84 8.40 -2.83
N LYS A 15 -3.71 8.46 -4.16
CA LYS A 15 -3.88 9.71 -4.91
C LYS A 15 -5.28 10.31 -4.72
N ALA A 16 -6.30 9.47 -4.71
CA ALA A 16 -7.67 9.91 -4.44
C ALA A 16 -7.81 10.45 -3.00
N CYS A 17 -7.20 9.78 -2.02
CA CYS A 17 -7.22 10.23 -0.62
C CYS A 17 -6.48 11.56 -0.44
N ILE A 18 -5.32 11.74 -1.06
CA ILE A 18 -4.57 13.01 -1.05
C ILE A 18 -5.45 14.13 -1.62
N LYS A 19 -6.13 13.91 -2.75
CA LYS A 19 -7.03 14.89 -3.36
C LYS A 19 -8.22 15.25 -2.45
N ALA A 20 -8.67 14.29 -1.64
CA ALA A 20 -9.76 14.48 -0.69
C ALA A 20 -9.30 15.09 0.67
N GLY A 21 -8.03 15.45 0.82
CA GLY A 21 -7.53 16.06 2.06
C GLY A 21 -7.14 15.05 3.14
N ALA A 22 -6.61 13.88 2.75
CA ALA A 22 -6.10 12.91 3.70
C ALA A 22 -5.02 13.51 4.62
N PRO A 23 -5.03 13.16 5.92
CA PRO A 23 -4.06 13.70 6.86
C PRO A 23 -2.64 13.23 6.53
N ASP A 24 -1.65 14.08 6.82
CA ASP A 24 -0.25 13.85 6.44
C ASP A 24 0.32 12.54 6.98
N TRP A 25 -0.09 12.13 8.19
CA TRP A 25 0.35 10.86 8.77
C TRP A 25 -0.12 9.66 7.94
N LEU A 26 -1.34 9.70 7.39
CA LEU A 26 -1.89 8.64 6.55
C LEU A 26 -1.17 8.60 5.20
N VAL A 27 -0.91 9.77 4.62
CA VAL A 27 -0.15 9.90 3.37
C VAL A 27 1.29 9.41 3.55
N GLY A 28 1.95 9.78 4.65
CA GLY A 28 3.30 9.35 5.00
C GLY A 28 3.38 7.84 5.24
N TYR A 29 2.46 7.29 6.02
CA TYR A 29 2.35 5.85 6.26
C TYR A 29 2.14 5.07 4.96
N ALA A 30 1.28 5.58 4.08
CA ALA A 30 1.00 4.96 2.79
C ALA A 30 2.24 4.91 1.89
N LYS A 31 2.97 6.04 1.79
CA LYS A 31 4.22 6.13 1.03
C LYS A 31 5.29 5.17 1.57
N ALA A 32 5.45 5.11 2.90
CA ALA A 32 6.42 4.21 3.54
C ALA A 32 6.10 2.73 3.27
N SER A 33 4.83 2.34 3.38
CA SER A 33 4.38 0.97 3.15
C SER A 33 4.58 0.54 1.68
N VAL A 34 4.27 1.43 0.73
CA VAL A 34 4.54 1.20 -0.70
C VAL A 34 6.03 1.03 -0.98
N ALA A 35 6.88 1.89 -0.42
CA ALA A 35 8.33 1.78 -0.57
C ALA A 35 8.88 0.47 0.00
N LYS A 36 8.44 0.08 1.19
CA LYS A 36 8.80 -1.18 1.84
C LYS A 36 8.42 -2.39 0.99
N ALA A 37 7.21 -2.40 0.44
CA ALA A 37 6.77 -3.49 -0.41
C ALA A 37 7.55 -3.58 -1.73
N ASN A 38 7.87 -2.45 -2.37
CA ASN A 38 8.71 -2.43 -3.56
C ASN A 38 10.11 -2.98 -3.27
N TYR A 39 10.71 -2.57 -2.16
CA TYR A 39 12.01 -3.06 -1.73
C TYR A 39 12.03 -4.59 -1.55
N PHE A 40 11.09 -5.16 -0.80
CA PHE A 40 11.04 -6.60 -0.58
C PHE A 40 10.59 -7.37 -1.83
N HIS A 41 9.74 -6.79 -2.68
CA HIS A 41 9.38 -7.41 -3.94
C HIS A 41 10.57 -7.53 -4.90
N ALA A 42 11.42 -6.49 -4.96
CA ALA A 42 12.63 -6.49 -5.78
C ALA A 42 13.74 -7.38 -5.21
N ARG A 43 13.90 -7.41 -3.89
CA ARG A 43 15.02 -8.12 -3.22
C ARG A 43 14.73 -9.60 -2.94
N CYS A 44 13.48 -9.98 -2.73
CA CYS A 44 13.08 -11.37 -2.50
C CYS A 44 12.42 -11.98 -3.74
N LEU A 45 13.23 -12.59 -4.61
CA LEU A 45 12.74 -13.34 -5.78
C LEU A 45 11.94 -14.58 -5.38
N ASN A 46 12.29 -15.20 -4.24
CA ASN A 46 11.54 -16.32 -3.69
C ASN A 46 10.16 -15.87 -3.18
N ALA A 47 9.11 -16.51 -3.69
CA ALA A 47 7.73 -16.26 -3.28
C ALA A 47 7.47 -16.63 -1.81
N ALA A 48 8.25 -17.56 -1.24
CA ALA A 48 8.16 -17.95 0.16
C ALA A 48 8.89 -17.01 1.14
N CYS A 49 9.49 -15.90 0.66
CA CYS A 49 10.17 -14.94 1.54
C CYS A 49 9.15 -14.30 2.51
N PRO A 50 9.28 -14.53 3.84
CA PRO A 50 8.29 -14.08 4.81
C PRO A 50 8.21 -12.55 4.88
N LEU A 51 9.33 -11.86 4.65
CA LEU A 51 9.39 -10.40 4.63
C LEU A 51 8.62 -9.81 3.45
N ARG A 52 8.70 -10.45 2.27
CA ARG A 52 7.93 -10.08 1.09
C ARG A 52 6.44 -10.29 1.34
N MET A 53 6.06 -11.42 1.92
CA MET A 53 4.65 -11.70 2.23
C MET A 53 4.08 -10.71 3.25
N ARG A 54 4.84 -10.38 4.32
CA ARG A 54 4.45 -9.35 5.29
C ARG A 54 4.26 -7.99 4.63
N ALA A 55 5.18 -7.56 3.79
CA ALA A 55 5.08 -6.27 3.11
C ALA A 55 3.89 -6.20 2.12
N ILE A 56 3.54 -7.31 1.48
CA ILE A 56 2.34 -7.41 0.63
C ILE A 56 1.06 -7.33 1.49
N ASN A 57 1.04 -8.00 2.65
CA ASN A 57 -0.10 -7.94 3.57
C ASN A 57 -0.30 -6.53 4.14
N GLU A 58 0.77 -5.82 4.49
CA GLU A 58 0.70 -4.42 4.91
C GLU A 58 0.11 -3.53 3.80
N LEU A 59 0.50 -3.75 2.53
CA LEU A 59 -0.07 -3.06 1.37
C LEU A 59 -1.57 -3.33 1.18
N LEU A 60 -2.02 -4.55 1.44
CA LEU A 60 -3.44 -4.93 1.38
C LEU A 60 -4.24 -4.18 2.46
N GLN A 61 -3.77 -4.26 3.71
CA GLN A 61 -4.37 -3.56 4.85
C GLN A 61 -4.44 -2.04 4.61
N LEU A 62 -3.36 -1.45 4.06
CA LEU A 62 -3.35 -0.05 3.68
C LEU A 62 -4.43 0.27 2.63
N GLY A 63 -4.58 -0.58 1.62
CA GLY A 63 -5.62 -0.39 0.60
C GLY A 63 -7.03 -0.41 1.17
N ASP A 64 -7.29 -1.24 2.18
CA ASP A 64 -8.57 -1.25 2.89
C ASP A 64 -8.73 -0.01 3.78
N MET A 65 -7.67 0.42 4.45
CA MET A 65 -7.64 1.63 5.28
C MET A 65 -7.91 2.90 4.47
N LEU A 66 -7.29 3.06 3.30
CA LEU A 66 -7.52 4.19 2.40
C LEU A 66 -8.97 4.21 1.89
N ARG A 67 -9.52 3.04 1.55
CA ARG A 67 -10.94 2.90 1.14
C ARG A 67 -11.90 3.20 2.28
N TYR A 68 -11.58 2.79 3.50
CA TYR A 68 -12.38 3.08 4.69
C TYR A 68 -12.35 4.57 5.01
N TRP A 69 -11.16 5.18 5.06
CA TRP A 69 -11.00 6.60 5.30
C TRP A 69 -11.85 7.42 4.32
N LYS A 70 -11.73 7.13 3.01
CA LYS A 70 -12.52 7.78 1.97
C LYS A 70 -14.04 7.59 2.11
N ARG A 71 -14.51 6.50 2.73
CA ARG A 71 -15.95 6.28 2.98
C ARG A 71 -16.45 7.04 4.20
N CYS A 72 -15.58 7.32 5.15
CA CYS A 72 -15.91 8.01 6.40
C CYS A 72 -15.76 9.53 6.32
N THR A 73 -15.12 10.04 5.26
CA THR A 73 -14.98 11.47 4.93
C THR A 73 -15.79 11.82 3.71
#